data_AF-A0A9W8DZQ5-F1
#
_entry.id   AF-A0A9W8DZQ5-F1
#
_cell.length_a   1.000
_cell.length_b   1.000
_cell.length_c   1.000
_cell.angle_alpha   90.00
_cell.angle_beta   90.00
_cell.angle_gamma   90.00
#
_symmetry.space_group_name_H-M   'P 1'
#
loop_
_entity.id
_entity.type
_entity.pdbx_description
1 polymer ?
#
loop_
_entity_poly.entity_id
_entity_poly.type
_entity_poly.pdbx_seq_one_letter_code
_entity_poly.pdbx_strand_id
1 'polypeptide(L)'
;MNFLFKSKHKNPHDLVKIVREALLKLNGADTRKANEEVSKSLASMRVILSGDGEHEASPEQVAQLSQETYKNDILPLFVTHLSKMEFETKKDAVHIFNSLLRRQIGSRWPTVEYLCTQEKMLGNLVHGYENPDVALNSGMMLRECLKHESLARIVLYSPHFYKFFNYVEFTTFDVSSDAFASFKDLLTRHKPMVAEFLKQNYDTFFDHYDRLLRSDNYVTKRQSLKLLGELLLDRTNYHTMTRYITFEANLKLVMNLLRDKSKNIQYEAFHVFK
;
A
#
# COMPACT_ATOMS: atom_id res chain seq x y z
N MET A 1 -15.67 -43.54 -21.16
CA MET A 1 -15.58 -42.07 -21.36
C MET A 1 -15.50 -41.41 -19.99
N ASN A 2 -14.30 -40.95 -19.63
CA ASN A 2 -14.00 -39.82 -18.73
C ASN A 2 -12.48 -39.82 -18.51
N PHE A 3 -11.77 -39.32 -19.52
CA PHE A 3 -10.37 -38.93 -19.36
C PHE A 3 -10.35 -37.65 -18.53
N LEU A 4 -10.29 -37.83 -17.21
CA LEU A 4 -9.97 -36.77 -16.26
C LEU A 4 -8.58 -36.24 -16.63
N PHE A 5 -8.54 -35.06 -17.22
CA PHE A 5 -7.35 -34.24 -17.35
C PHE A 5 -6.78 -33.98 -15.95
N LYS A 6 -5.90 -34.85 -15.47
CA LYS A 6 -4.93 -34.49 -14.45
C LYS A 6 -4.07 -33.40 -15.06
N SER A 7 -4.40 -32.14 -14.78
CA SER A 7 -3.51 -31.01 -14.98
C SER A 7 -2.15 -31.40 -14.42
N LYS A 8 -1.17 -31.65 -15.30
CA LYS A 8 0.22 -31.81 -14.88
C LYS A 8 0.56 -30.54 -14.12
N HIS A 9 0.73 -30.63 -12.79
CA HIS A 9 1.22 -29.51 -12.01
C HIS A 9 2.51 -29.01 -12.67
N LYS A 10 2.45 -27.82 -13.29
CA LYS A 10 3.63 -27.21 -13.89
C LYS A 10 4.63 -26.96 -12.76
N ASN A 11 5.87 -27.38 -12.96
CA ASN A 11 6.96 -27.08 -12.03
C ASN A 11 7.01 -25.54 -11.78
N PRO A 12 7.15 -25.06 -10.53
CA PRO A 12 7.21 -23.64 -10.22
C PRO A 12 8.14 -22.82 -11.12
N HIS A 13 9.31 -23.37 -11.49
CA HIS A 13 10.26 -22.70 -12.39
C HIS A 13 9.67 -22.41 -13.78
N ASP A 14 9.02 -23.40 -14.40
CA ASP A 14 8.46 -23.24 -15.74
C ASP A 14 7.22 -22.34 -15.71
N LEU A 15 6.43 -22.43 -14.63
CA LEU A 15 5.28 -21.58 -14.41
C LEU A 15 5.69 -20.10 -14.34
N VAL A 16 6.72 -19.76 -13.57
CA VAL A 16 7.20 -18.38 -13.43
C VAL A 16 7.70 -17.82 -14.77
N LYS A 17 8.39 -18.63 -15.58
CA LYS A 17 8.82 -18.21 -16.93
C LYS A 17 7.62 -17.89 -17.83
N ILE A 18 6.60 -18.75 -17.81
CA ILE A 18 5.35 -18.52 -18.56
C ILE A 18 4.68 -17.23 -18.11
N VAL A 19 4.56 -17.00 -16.80
CA VAL A 19 3.99 -15.77 -16.24
C VAL A 19 4.76 -14.56 -16.73
N ARG A 20 6.09 -14.57 -16.63
CA ARG A 20 6.93 -13.45 -17.08
C ARG A 20 6.70 -13.13 -18.55
N GLU A 21 6.76 -14.14 -19.42
CA GLU A 21 6.56 -13.95 -20.85
C GLU A 21 5.15 -13.43 -21.19
N ALA A 22 4.14 -13.93 -20.49
CA ALA A 22 2.76 -13.50 -20.68
C ALA A 22 2.56 -12.05 -20.22
N LEU A 23 3.12 -11.65 -19.08
CA LEU A 23 3.08 -10.27 -18.57
C LEU A 23 3.74 -9.29 -19.54
N LEU A 24 4.91 -9.63 -20.09
CA LEU A 24 5.62 -8.78 -21.05
C LEU A 24 4.85 -8.60 -22.37
N LYS A 25 3.95 -9.54 -22.70
CA LYS A 25 3.10 -9.47 -23.90
C LYS A 25 1.78 -8.71 -23.69
N LEU A 26 1.46 -8.28 -22.47
CA LEU A 26 0.22 -7.52 -22.19
C LEU A 26 0.15 -6.16 -22.92
N ASN A 27 1.28 -5.63 -23.40
CA ASN A 27 1.33 -4.40 -24.18
C ASN A 27 1.39 -4.64 -25.71
N GLY A 28 1.35 -5.90 -26.16
CA GLY A 28 1.48 -6.28 -27.57
C GLY A 28 0.14 -6.50 -28.28
N ALA A 29 0.20 -6.80 -29.59
CA ALA A 29 -0.97 -7.00 -30.46
C ALA A 29 -1.92 -8.13 -30.00
N ASP A 30 -1.39 -9.18 -29.35
CA ASP A 30 -2.16 -10.34 -28.88
C ASP A 30 -2.60 -10.23 -27.41
N THR A 31 -3.10 -9.06 -26.99
CA THR A 31 -3.43 -8.76 -25.58
C THR A 31 -4.44 -9.75 -24.97
N ARG A 32 -5.40 -10.25 -25.76
CA ARG A 32 -6.41 -11.21 -25.29
C ARG A 32 -5.78 -12.55 -24.91
N LYS A 33 -4.94 -13.11 -25.81
CA LYS A 33 -4.25 -14.38 -25.56
C LYS A 33 -3.27 -14.26 -24.39
N ALA A 34 -2.61 -13.11 -24.27
CA ALA A 34 -1.74 -12.81 -23.13
C ALA A 34 -2.54 -12.82 -21.81
N ASN A 35 -3.69 -12.14 -21.75
CA ASN A 35 -4.55 -12.13 -20.56
C ASN A 35 -5.05 -13.53 -20.17
N GLU A 36 -5.48 -14.35 -21.14
CA GLU A 36 -5.89 -15.72 -20.87
C GLU A 36 -4.77 -16.57 -20.24
N GLU A 37 -3.52 -16.43 -20.72
CA GLU A 37 -2.36 -17.15 -20.16
C GLU A 37 -1.95 -16.60 -18.79
N VAL A 38 -1.97 -15.27 -18.60
CA VAL A 38 -1.72 -14.65 -17.29
C VAL A 38 -2.75 -15.14 -16.28
N SER A 39 -4.04 -15.11 -16.60
CA SER A 39 -5.10 -15.54 -15.68
C SER A 39 -4.94 -17.01 -15.27
N LYS A 40 -4.69 -17.93 -16.22
CA LYS A 40 -4.48 -19.35 -15.92
C LYS A 40 -3.23 -19.58 -15.08
N SER A 41 -2.17 -18.85 -15.38
CA SER A 41 -0.88 -19.04 -14.71
C SER A 41 -0.88 -18.45 -13.29
N LEU A 42 -1.50 -17.29 -13.07
CA LEU A 42 -1.66 -16.69 -11.74
C LEU A 42 -2.58 -17.54 -10.86
N ALA A 43 -3.67 -18.08 -11.40
CA ALA A 43 -4.51 -19.03 -10.66
C ALA A 43 -3.70 -20.26 -10.20
N SER A 44 -2.80 -20.76 -11.06
CA SER A 44 -1.90 -21.87 -10.70
C SER A 44 -0.89 -21.48 -9.62
N MET A 45 -0.31 -20.27 -9.68
CA MET A 45 0.57 -19.76 -8.62
C MET A 45 -0.17 -19.62 -7.29
N ARG A 46 -1.41 -19.13 -7.31
CA ARG A 46 -2.26 -18.99 -6.12
C ARG A 46 -2.48 -20.35 -5.44
N VAL A 47 -2.79 -21.39 -6.21
CA VAL A 47 -2.96 -22.75 -5.68
C VAL A 47 -1.67 -23.26 -5.06
N ILE A 48 -0.50 -23.04 -5.68
CA ILE A 48 0.79 -23.44 -5.08
C ILE A 48 1.03 -22.72 -3.75
N LEU A 49 0.65 -21.44 -3.63
CA LEU A 49 0.87 -20.64 -2.42
C LEU A 49 -0.13 -20.91 -1.29
N SER A 50 -1.35 -21.32 -1.61
CA SER A 50 -2.46 -21.38 -0.63
C SER A 50 -3.12 -22.75 -0.50
N GLY A 51 -2.76 -23.71 -1.35
CA GLY A 51 -3.49 -24.98 -1.47
C GLY A 51 -4.72 -24.84 -2.38
N ASP A 52 -5.37 -25.98 -2.64
CA ASP A 52 -6.60 -26.07 -3.46
C ASP A 52 -7.88 -26.25 -2.61
N GLY A 53 -7.75 -26.17 -1.28
CA GLY A 53 -8.83 -26.38 -0.32
C GLY A 53 -8.97 -27.83 0.16
N GLU A 54 -8.42 -28.80 -0.59
CA GLU A 54 -8.35 -30.21 -0.18
C GLU A 54 -6.95 -30.58 0.32
N HIS A 55 -5.91 -29.97 -0.28
CA HIS A 55 -4.51 -30.19 0.05
C HIS A 55 -3.85 -28.88 0.50
N GLU A 56 -3.02 -28.98 1.54
CA GLU A 56 -2.18 -27.87 1.98
C GLU A 56 -1.08 -27.56 0.95
N ALA A 57 -0.61 -26.31 0.94
CA ALA A 57 0.48 -25.87 0.08
C ALA A 57 1.79 -26.60 0.43
N SER A 58 2.42 -27.24 -0.57
CA SER A 58 3.71 -27.90 -0.38
C SER A 58 4.82 -26.88 -0.04
N PRO A 59 5.50 -26.99 1.11
CA PRO A 59 6.53 -26.03 1.51
C PRO A 59 7.68 -25.93 0.50
N GLU A 60 8.04 -27.04 -0.13
CA GLU A 60 9.08 -27.11 -1.16
C GLU A 60 8.66 -26.34 -2.43
N GLN A 61 7.43 -26.57 -2.91
CA GLN A 61 6.92 -25.86 -4.09
C GLN A 61 6.76 -24.37 -3.82
N VAL A 62 6.31 -23.98 -2.62
CA VAL A 62 6.22 -22.58 -2.20
C VAL A 62 7.60 -21.94 -2.17
N ALA A 63 8.61 -22.62 -1.61
CA ALA A 63 9.98 -22.12 -1.57
C ALA A 63 10.55 -21.91 -2.99
N GLN A 64 10.37 -22.89 -3.87
CA GLN A 64 10.83 -22.82 -5.25
C GLN A 64 10.12 -21.71 -6.02
N LEU A 65 8.79 -21.59 -5.89
CA LEU A 65 8.00 -20.53 -6.51
C LEU A 65 8.45 -19.15 -6.05
N SER A 66 8.66 -18.99 -4.75
CA SER A 66 9.13 -17.73 -4.15
C SER A 66 10.47 -17.31 -4.75
N GLN A 67 11.45 -18.23 -4.77
CA GLN A 67 12.79 -17.95 -5.28
C GLN A 67 12.77 -17.54 -6.76
N GLU A 68 12.02 -18.28 -7.58
CA GLU A 68 11.92 -17.98 -9.01
C GLU A 68 11.16 -16.67 -9.25
N THR A 69 10.15 -16.34 -8.42
CA THR A 69 9.43 -15.06 -8.50
C THR A 69 10.38 -13.86 -8.32
N TYR A 70 11.31 -13.93 -7.36
CA TYR A 70 12.29 -12.87 -7.12
C TYR A 70 13.31 -12.79 -8.25
N LYS A 71 13.86 -13.93 -8.67
CA LYS A 71 14.87 -14.03 -9.73
C LYS A 71 14.39 -13.49 -11.08
N ASN A 72 13.08 -13.55 -11.33
CA ASN A 72 12.45 -13.16 -12.59
C ASN A 72 11.72 -11.82 -12.52
N ASP A 73 11.84 -11.08 -11.40
CA ASP A 73 11.20 -9.79 -11.15
C ASP A 73 9.69 -9.76 -11.43
N ILE A 74 9.00 -10.82 -11.02
CA ILE A 74 7.56 -10.94 -11.25
C ILE A 74 6.76 -9.89 -10.47
N LEU A 75 7.14 -9.56 -9.24
CA LEU A 75 6.42 -8.58 -8.42
C LEU A 75 6.47 -7.17 -9.04
N PRO A 76 7.63 -6.65 -9.50
CA PRO A 76 7.67 -5.41 -10.29
C PRO A 76 6.78 -5.44 -11.55
N LEU A 77 6.74 -6.57 -12.26
CA LEU A 77 5.89 -6.72 -13.44
C LEU A 77 4.40 -6.72 -13.10
N PHE A 78 3.99 -7.32 -11.97
CA PHE A 78 2.62 -7.23 -11.48
C PHE A 78 2.19 -5.78 -11.29
N VAL A 79 2.99 -4.99 -10.57
CA VAL A 79 2.68 -3.57 -10.32
C VAL A 79 2.64 -2.78 -11.62
N THR A 80 3.60 -3.00 -12.52
CA THR A 80 3.71 -2.26 -13.78
C THR A 80 2.57 -2.55 -14.75
N HIS A 81 2.10 -3.80 -14.81
CA HIS A 81 1.06 -4.23 -15.76
C HIS A 81 -0.32 -4.41 -15.12
N LEU A 82 -0.50 -4.04 -13.86
CA LEU A 82 -1.73 -4.29 -13.09
C LEU A 82 -2.97 -3.77 -13.82
N SER A 83 -2.89 -2.58 -14.43
CA SER A 83 -4.03 -1.97 -15.14
C SER A 83 -4.39 -2.66 -16.45
N LYS A 84 -3.53 -3.54 -16.97
CA LYS A 84 -3.74 -4.30 -18.20
C LYS A 84 -4.30 -5.70 -17.97
N MET A 85 -4.33 -6.14 -16.71
CA MET A 85 -4.89 -7.42 -16.31
C MET A 85 -6.42 -7.35 -16.22
N GLU A 86 -7.08 -8.49 -16.42
CA GLU A 86 -8.49 -8.65 -16.14
C GLU A 86 -8.80 -8.50 -14.64
N PHE A 87 -10.06 -8.19 -14.31
CA PHE A 87 -10.47 -7.86 -12.94
C PHE A 87 -10.14 -8.96 -11.92
N GLU A 88 -10.44 -10.22 -12.23
CA GLU A 88 -10.16 -11.33 -11.31
C GLU A 88 -8.65 -11.61 -11.23
N THR A 89 -7.94 -11.47 -12.34
CA THR A 89 -6.48 -11.60 -12.40
C THR A 89 -5.76 -10.56 -11.53
N LYS A 90 -6.28 -9.32 -11.44
CA LYS A 90 -5.76 -8.31 -10.50
C LYS A 90 -5.86 -8.77 -9.05
N LYS A 91 -6.95 -9.44 -8.67
CA LYS A 91 -7.12 -9.97 -7.31
C LYS A 91 -6.13 -11.09 -7.03
N ASP A 92 -5.91 -11.98 -8.00
CA ASP A 92 -4.90 -13.03 -7.87
C ASP A 92 -3.49 -12.45 -7.72
N ALA A 93 -3.16 -11.41 -8.50
CA ALA A 93 -1.87 -10.70 -8.37
C ALA A 93 -1.69 -10.10 -6.97
N VAL A 94 -2.71 -9.43 -6.42
CA VAL A 94 -2.68 -8.89 -5.04
C VAL A 94 -2.51 -10.01 -4.02
N HIS A 95 -3.24 -11.13 -4.17
CA HIS A 95 -3.15 -12.27 -3.28
C HIS A 95 -1.74 -12.86 -3.29
N ILE A 96 -1.20 -13.17 -4.46
CA ILE A 96 0.15 -13.73 -4.63
C ILE A 96 1.19 -12.80 -4.02
N PHE A 97 1.12 -11.50 -4.31
CA PHE A 97 2.02 -10.49 -3.76
C PHE A 97 2.00 -10.51 -2.22
N ASN A 98 0.80 -10.46 -1.62
CA ASN A 98 0.63 -10.41 -0.18
C ASN A 98 1.01 -11.73 0.51
N SER A 99 0.72 -12.88 -0.11
CA SER A 99 1.12 -14.19 0.38
C SER A 99 2.64 -14.34 0.44
N LEU A 100 3.34 -13.91 -0.62
CA LEU A 100 4.80 -13.91 -0.64
C LEU A 100 5.35 -12.93 0.39
N LEU A 101 4.77 -11.74 0.51
CA LEU A 101 5.22 -10.73 1.46
C LEU A 101 5.13 -11.21 2.92
N ARG A 102 4.08 -11.96 3.25
CA ARG A 102 3.87 -12.58 4.57
C ARG A 102 4.71 -13.83 4.83
N ARG A 103 5.44 -14.32 3.83
CA ARG A 103 6.22 -15.54 3.97
C ARG A 103 7.46 -15.28 4.83
N GLN A 104 7.59 -16.06 5.90
CA GLN A 104 8.71 -16.02 6.84
C GLN A 104 9.55 -17.30 6.73
N ILE A 105 10.87 -17.18 6.82
CA ILE A 105 11.80 -18.31 6.98
C ILE A 105 12.63 -18.06 8.24
N GLY A 106 12.35 -18.79 9.31
CA GLY A 106 12.94 -18.50 10.62
C GLY A 106 12.57 -17.09 11.08
N SER A 107 13.56 -16.24 11.34
CA SER A 107 13.35 -14.82 11.69
C SER A 107 13.33 -13.87 10.48
N ARG A 108 13.61 -14.37 9.27
CA ARG A 108 13.77 -13.55 8.07
C ARG A 108 12.47 -13.45 7.27
N TRP A 109 12.35 -12.34 6.55
CA TRP A 109 11.25 -12.04 5.64
C TRP A 109 11.81 -11.86 4.22
N PRO A 110 12.03 -12.95 3.46
CA PRO A 110 12.77 -12.89 2.19
C PRO A 110 12.19 -11.90 1.19
N THR A 111 10.87 -11.79 1.12
CA THR A 111 10.19 -10.84 0.23
C THR A 111 10.41 -9.41 0.67
N VAL A 112 10.39 -9.12 1.97
CA VAL A 112 10.70 -7.78 2.50
C VAL A 112 12.13 -7.39 2.14
N GLU A 113 13.08 -8.31 2.32
CA GLU A 113 14.49 -8.10 1.96
C GLU A 113 14.66 -7.84 0.45
N TYR A 114 13.95 -8.59 -0.40
CA TYR A 114 13.91 -8.34 -1.85
C TYR A 114 13.29 -6.99 -2.17
N LEU A 115 12.17 -6.61 -1.55
CA LEU A 115 11.49 -5.35 -1.84
C LEU A 115 12.28 -4.12 -1.36
N CYS A 116 13.13 -4.27 -0.34
CA CYS A 116 14.07 -3.21 0.06
C CYS A 116 15.05 -2.83 -1.07
N THR A 117 15.29 -3.71 -2.05
CA THR A 117 16.13 -3.39 -3.23
C THR A 117 15.32 -2.88 -4.42
N GLN A 118 13.99 -2.74 -4.28
CA GLN A 118 13.04 -2.41 -5.35
C GLN A 118 12.29 -1.10 -5.06
N GLU A 119 13.01 -0.03 -4.69
CA GLU A 119 12.41 1.27 -4.31
C GLU A 119 11.44 1.82 -5.36
N LYS A 120 11.78 1.70 -6.65
CA LYS A 120 10.93 2.11 -7.76
C LYS A 120 9.57 1.39 -7.75
N MET A 121 9.53 0.12 -7.36
CA MET A 121 8.28 -0.63 -7.28
C MET A 121 7.36 -0.10 -6.18
N LEU A 122 7.92 0.25 -5.01
CA LEU A 122 7.15 0.89 -3.93
C LEU A 122 6.62 2.26 -4.36
N GLY A 123 7.43 3.03 -5.07
CA GLY A 123 6.99 4.27 -5.72
C GLY A 123 5.82 4.03 -6.69
N ASN A 124 5.90 3.01 -7.54
CA ASN A 124 4.82 2.67 -8.47
C ASN A 124 3.52 2.26 -7.75
N LEU A 125 3.59 1.55 -6.62
CA LEU A 125 2.42 1.25 -5.80
C LEU A 125 1.75 2.52 -5.26
N VAL A 126 2.55 3.52 -4.85
CA VAL A 126 2.02 4.83 -4.43
C VAL A 126 1.36 5.57 -5.61
N HIS A 127 1.97 5.58 -6.80
CA HIS A 127 1.35 6.16 -7.99
C HIS A 127 0.14 5.37 -8.50
N GLY A 128 -0.05 4.13 -8.06
CA GLY A 128 -1.23 3.34 -8.39
C GLY A 128 -2.55 4.03 -8.02
N TYR A 129 -2.55 4.91 -7.01
CA TYR A 129 -3.72 5.74 -6.67
C TYR A 129 -4.13 6.72 -7.79
N GLU A 130 -3.21 7.13 -8.67
CA GLU A 130 -3.49 8.01 -9.80
C GLU A 130 -4.31 7.31 -10.90
N ASN A 131 -4.44 5.97 -10.85
CA ASN A 131 -5.25 5.18 -11.76
C ASN A 131 -6.44 4.53 -11.02
N PRO A 132 -7.68 5.03 -11.19
CA PRO A 132 -8.87 4.50 -10.53
C PRO A 132 -9.08 2.99 -10.71
N ASP A 133 -8.71 2.43 -11.87
CA ASP A 133 -8.94 1.00 -12.19
C ASP A 133 -8.10 0.04 -11.35
N VAL A 134 -7.06 0.54 -10.68
CA VAL A 134 -6.11 -0.25 -9.89
C VAL A 134 -5.75 0.37 -8.56
N ALA A 135 -6.33 1.53 -8.21
CA ALA A 135 -6.02 2.26 -6.98
C ALA A 135 -6.19 1.37 -5.74
N LEU A 136 -7.32 0.67 -5.62
CA LEU A 136 -7.61 -0.21 -4.48
C LEU A 136 -6.69 -1.44 -4.45
N ASN A 137 -6.35 -2.02 -5.60
CA ASN A 137 -5.39 -3.12 -5.67
C ASN A 137 -4.00 -2.68 -5.23
N SER A 138 -3.57 -1.50 -5.68
CA SER A 138 -2.29 -0.91 -5.31
C SER A 138 -2.24 -0.56 -3.83
N GLY A 139 -3.33 0.00 -3.28
CA GLY A 139 -3.49 0.28 -1.86
C GLY A 139 -3.44 -0.97 -0.98
N MET A 140 -4.07 -2.07 -1.41
CA MET A 140 -4.00 -3.36 -0.71
C MET A 140 -2.57 -3.91 -0.63
N MET A 141 -1.83 -3.89 -1.74
CA MET A 141 -0.43 -4.33 -1.76
C MET A 141 0.47 -3.38 -0.95
N LEU A 142 0.28 -2.08 -1.11
CA LEU A 142 1.04 -1.06 -0.41
C LEU A 142 0.87 -1.19 1.10
N ARG A 143 -0.36 -1.25 1.62
CA ARG A 143 -0.60 -1.41 3.08
C ARG A 143 -0.02 -2.69 3.64
N GLU A 144 0.07 -3.76 2.85
CA GLU A 144 0.78 -4.95 3.29
C GLU A 144 2.29 -4.68 3.43
N CYS A 145 2.91 -3.95 2.48
CA CYS A 145 4.29 -3.49 2.61
C CYS A 145 4.50 -2.62 3.86
N LEU A 146 3.58 -1.69 4.13
CA LEU A 146 3.68 -0.74 5.24
C LEU A 146 3.72 -1.39 6.63
N LYS A 147 3.30 -2.66 6.75
CA LYS A 147 3.43 -3.43 8.00
C LYS A 147 4.89 -3.67 8.41
N HIS A 148 5.81 -3.64 7.45
CA HIS A 148 7.24 -3.83 7.69
C HIS A 148 7.96 -2.48 7.73
N GLU A 149 8.62 -2.18 8.85
CA GLU A 149 9.25 -0.88 9.08
C GLU A 149 10.27 -0.50 7.99
N SER A 150 11.03 -1.47 7.47
CA SER A 150 12.01 -1.23 6.41
C SER A 150 11.37 -0.71 5.12
N LEU A 151 10.22 -1.25 4.71
CA LEU A 151 9.51 -0.81 3.50
C LEU A 151 8.74 0.48 3.75
N ALA A 152 8.12 0.62 4.92
CA ALA A 152 7.45 1.85 5.33
C ALA A 152 8.43 3.04 5.34
N ARG A 153 9.67 2.82 5.80
CA ARG A 153 10.74 3.82 5.79
C ARG A 153 11.06 4.31 4.37
N ILE A 154 11.19 3.40 3.40
CA ILE A 154 11.45 3.77 2.01
C ILE A 154 10.33 4.67 1.48
N VAL A 155 9.07 4.32 1.74
CA VAL A 155 7.93 5.13 1.27
C VAL A 155 7.87 6.48 1.99
N LEU A 156 7.94 6.49 3.34
CA LEU A 156 7.80 7.70 4.17
C LEU A 156 8.86 8.75 3.87
N TYR A 157 10.11 8.34 3.66
CA TYR A 157 11.23 9.25 3.37
C TYR A 157 11.39 9.56 1.87
N SER A 158 10.54 9.01 1.00
CA SER A 158 10.55 9.30 -0.42
C SER A 158 9.72 10.54 -0.77
N PRO A 159 10.01 11.23 -1.89
CA PRO A 159 9.13 12.28 -2.41
C PRO A 159 7.69 11.81 -2.71
N HIS A 160 7.49 10.49 -2.93
CA HIS A 160 6.18 9.91 -3.20
C HIS A 160 5.24 10.00 -2.01
N PHE A 161 5.76 10.07 -0.77
CA PHE A 161 4.94 10.26 0.42
C PHE A 161 4.05 11.51 0.31
N TYR A 162 4.59 12.61 -0.19
CA TYR A 162 3.84 13.88 -0.28
C TYR A 162 2.69 13.83 -1.30
N LYS A 163 2.63 12.81 -2.16
CA LYS A 163 1.48 12.61 -3.05
C LYS A 163 0.19 12.25 -2.28
N PHE A 164 0.31 11.65 -1.09
CA PHE A 164 -0.87 11.30 -0.28
C PHE A 164 -1.72 12.52 0.08
N PHE A 165 -1.12 13.69 0.29
CA PHE A 165 -1.86 14.94 0.55
C PHE A 165 -2.81 15.31 -0.60
N ASN A 166 -2.51 14.89 -1.83
CA ASN A 166 -3.42 15.05 -2.96
C ASN A 166 -4.44 13.89 -3.05
N TYR A 167 -3.98 12.65 -2.83
CA TYR A 167 -4.84 11.47 -2.98
C TYR A 167 -5.99 11.43 -1.98
N VAL A 168 -5.77 11.90 -0.74
CA VAL A 168 -6.82 11.97 0.28
C VAL A 168 -7.89 13.03 -0.03
N GLU A 169 -7.63 13.92 -0.99
CA GLU A 169 -8.58 14.94 -1.46
C GLU A 169 -9.32 14.52 -2.74
N PHE A 170 -9.08 13.31 -3.25
CA PHE A 170 -9.81 12.83 -4.43
C PHE A 170 -11.32 12.75 -4.18
N THR A 171 -12.08 13.12 -5.21
CA THR A 171 -13.54 13.10 -5.18
C THR A 171 -14.13 11.70 -5.14
N THR A 172 -13.39 10.69 -5.62
CA THR A 172 -13.80 9.29 -5.57
C THR A 172 -13.57 8.76 -4.15
N PHE A 173 -14.67 8.60 -3.40
CA PHE A 173 -14.64 8.35 -1.95
C PHE A 173 -13.90 7.08 -1.54
N ASP A 174 -14.06 5.99 -2.28
CA ASP A 174 -13.38 4.72 -2.03
C ASP A 174 -11.86 4.87 -2.17
N VAL A 175 -11.40 5.54 -3.24
CA VAL A 175 -9.99 5.81 -3.50
C VAL A 175 -9.39 6.74 -2.44
N SER A 176 -10.04 7.86 -2.13
CA SER A 176 -9.52 8.81 -1.12
C SER A 176 -9.54 8.22 0.30
N SER A 177 -10.55 7.42 0.64
CA SER A 177 -10.60 6.71 1.93
C SER A 177 -9.50 5.66 2.04
N ASP A 178 -9.25 4.90 0.98
CA ASP A 178 -8.19 3.91 0.92
C ASP A 178 -6.80 4.56 0.98
N ALA A 179 -6.60 5.67 0.27
CA ALA A 179 -5.39 6.48 0.35
C ALA A 179 -5.17 7.05 1.76
N PHE A 180 -6.24 7.52 2.41
CA PHE A 180 -6.16 8.02 3.79
C PHE A 180 -5.77 6.90 4.76
N ALA A 181 -6.27 5.68 4.56
CA ALA A 181 -5.88 4.53 5.37
C ALA A 181 -4.37 4.24 5.24
N SER A 182 -3.83 4.28 4.03
CA SER A 182 -2.39 4.10 3.78
C SER A 182 -1.55 5.25 4.37
N PHE A 183 -2.00 6.50 4.20
CA PHE A 183 -1.38 7.69 4.77
C PHE A 183 -1.33 7.65 6.30
N LYS A 184 -2.45 7.29 6.95
CA LYS A 184 -2.53 7.09 8.39
C LYS A 184 -1.62 5.97 8.87
N ASP A 185 -1.57 4.85 8.16
CA ASP A 185 -0.74 3.70 8.56
C ASP A 185 0.75 4.08 8.56
N LEU A 186 1.21 4.79 7.52
CA LEU A 186 2.57 5.36 7.44
C LEU A 186 2.90 6.27 8.62
N LEU A 187 1.94 7.05 9.09
CA LEU A 187 2.12 8.06 10.15
C LEU A 187 1.86 7.56 11.56
N THR A 188 1.41 6.32 11.77
CA THR A 188 1.03 5.86 13.12
C THR A 188 1.56 4.50 13.51
N ARG A 189 1.95 3.65 12.55
CA ARG A 189 2.37 2.27 12.83
C ARG A 189 3.74 2.19 13.52
N HIS A 190 4.76 2.76 12.90
CA HIS A 190 6.16 2.63 13.33
C HIS A 190 6.60 3.87 14.10
N LYS A 191 6.08 4.02 15.32
CA LYS A 191 6.14 5.27 16.10
C LYS A 191 7.52 5.93 16.19
N PRO A 192 8.63 5.21 16.53
CA PRO A 192 9.94 5.84 16.61
C PRO A 192 10.42 6.41 15.27
N MET A 193 10.15 5.69 14.16
CA MET A 193 10.49 6.12 12.81
C MET A 193 9.70 7.36 12.40
N VAL A 194 8.40 7.39 12.72
CA VAL A 194 7.53 8.54 12.43
C VAL A 194 7.95 9.76 13.25
N ALA A 195 8.24 9.59 14.54
CA ALA A 195 8.67 10.69 15.40
C ALA A 195 9.93 11.37 14.86
N GLU A 196 10.91 10.57 14.40
CA GLU A 196 12.12 11.09 13.77
C GLU A 196 11.80 11.81 12.44
N PHE A 197 10.96 11.22 11.60
CA PHE A 197 10.55 11.82 10.33
C PHE A 197 9.88 13.19 10.54
N LEU A 198 8.90 13.27 11.46
CA LEU A 198 8.16 14.49 11.76
C LEU A 198 9.05 15.58 12.36
N LYS A 199 10.02 15.20 13.19
CA LYS A 199 10.99 16.13 13.76
C LYS A 199 11.89 16.73 12.69
N GLN A 200 12.41 15.91 11.78
CA GLN A 200 13.32 16.35 10.72
C GLN A 200 12.62 17.15 9.61
N ASN A 201 11.38 16.77 9.27
CA ASN A 201 10.64 17.32 8.13
C ASN A 201 9.47 18.21 8.55
N TYR A 202 9.53 18.76 9.77
CA TYR A 202 8.42 19.45 10.42
C TYR A 202 7.77 20.51 9.52
N ASP A 203 8.55 21.46 9.02
CA ASP A 203 8.02 22.61 8.27
C ASP A 203 7.35 22.16 6.97
N THR A 204 8.03 21.32 6.18
CA THR A 204 7.47 20.78 4.94
C THR A 204 6.23 19.94 5.19
N PHE A 205 6.22 19.09 6.22
CA PHE A 205 5.08 18.25 6.56
C PHE A 205 3.86 19.08 6.97
N PHE A 206 4.03 20.01 7.92
CA PHE A 206 2.91 20.80 8.43
C PHE A 206 2.42 21.87 7.44
N ASP A 207 3.25 22.35 6.51
CA ASP A 207 2.79 23.18 5.38
C ASP A 207 1.78 22.43 4.50
N HIS A 208 2.02 21.15 4.23
CA HIS A 208 1.07 20.32 3.49
C HIS A 208 -0.14 19.96 4.37
N TYR A 209 0.08 19.67 5.65
CA TYR A 209 -0.98 19.24 6.57
C TYR A 209 -2.00 20.35 6.88
N ASP A 210 -1.58 21.62 6.96
CA ASP A 210 -2.48 22.76 7.16
C ASP A 210 -3.56 22.83 6.07
N ARG A 211 -3.23 22.44 4.83
CA ARG A 211 -4.18 22.39 3.71
C ARG A 211 -5.31 21.38 3.96
N LEU A 212 -4.98 20.21 4.51
CA LEU A 212 -5.97 19.18 4.85
C LEU A 212 -6.92 19.65 5.96
N LEU A 213 -6.42 20.40 6.94
CA LEU A 213 -7.23 20.97 8.02
C LEU A 213 -8.16 22.09 7.52
N ARG A 214 -7.85 22.69 6.37
CA ARG A 214 -8.67 23.72 5.73
C ARG A 214 -9.59 23.17 4.64
N SER A 215 -9.43 21.92 4.23
CA SER A 215 -10.17 21.27 3.15
C SER A 215 -11.69 21.49 3.20
N ASP A 216 -12.29 21.76 2.04
CA ASP A 216 -13.75 21.82 1.89
C ASP A 216 -14.39 20.42 1.94
N ASN A 217 -13.61 19.36 1.74
CA ASN A 217 -14.07 17.99 1.92
C ASN A 217 -14.22 17.68 3.42
N TYR A 218 -15.48 17.57 3.86
CA TYR A 218 -15.82 17.27 5.25
C TYR A 218 -15.11 16.03 5.81
N VAL A 219 -15.02 14.94 5.02
CA VAL A 219 -14.39 13.69 5.47
C VAL A 219 -12.90 13.91 5.64
N THR A 220 -12.23 14.51 4.65
CA THR A 220 -10.79 14.77 4.70
C THR A 220 -10.43 15.70 5.85
N LYS A 221 -11.16 16.83 6.01
CA LYS A 221 -10.98 17.76 7.13
C LYS A 221 -11.15 17.06 8.48
N ARG A 222 -12.23 16.28 8.65
CA ARG A 222 -12.49 15.56 9.91
C ARG A 222 -11.43 14.52 10.22
N GLN A 223 -11.10 13.65 9.26
CA GLN A 223 -10.14 12.57 9.49
C GLN A 223 -8.72 13.12 9.72
N SER A 224 -8.34 14.19 9.01
CA SER A 224 -7.05 14.84 9.20
C SER A 224 -6.96 15.52 10.57
N LEU A 225 -8.03 16.16 11.03
CA LEU A 225 -8.05 16.75 12.38
C LEU A 225 -7.96 15.69 13.47
N LYS A 226 -8.66 14.56 13.30
CA LYS A 226 -8.55 13.41 14.20
C LYS A 226 -7.12 12.84 14.22
N LEU A 227 -6.53 12.63 13.05
CA LEU A 227 -5.16 12.12 12.92
C LEU A 227 -4.14 13.09 13.51
N LEU A 228 -4.32 14.40 13.36
CA LEU A 228 -3.50 15.40 14.03
C LEU A 228 -3.53 15.22 15.55
N GLY A 229 -4.72 15.06 16.15
CA GLY A 229 -4.86 14.78 17.57
C GLY A 229 -4.12 13.51 17.99
N GLU A 230 -4.26 12.43 17.22
CA GLU A 230 -3.53 11.17 17.46
C GLU A 230 -2.00 11.37 17.41
N LEU A 231 -1.49 12.15 16.45
CA LEU A 231 -0.07 12.44 16.31
C LEU A 231 0.48 13.29 17.46
N LEU A 232 -0.24 14.33 17.86
CA LEU A 232 0.21 15.26 18.90
C LEU A 232 0.14 14.64 20.30
N LEU A 233 -0.82 13.76 20.55
CA LEU A 233 -1.00 13.08 21.85
C LEU A 233 -0.08 11.86 22.01
N ASP A 234 0.57 11.38 20.95
CA ASP A 234 1.54 10.30 21.05
C ASP A 234 2.82 10.77 21.75
N ARG A 235 3.21 10.06 22.83
CA ARG A 235 4.37 10.40 23.65
C ARG A 235 5.69 10.42 22.86
N THR A 236 5.79 9.62 21.79
CA THR A 236 6.99 9.60 20.93
C THR A 236 7.14 10.90 20.15
N ASN A 237 6.05 11.63 19.91
CA ASN A 237 6.00 12.87 19.16
C ASN A 237 6.12 14.13 20.04
N TYR A 238 6.60 14.02 21.28
CA TYR A 238 6.67 15.13 22.24
C TYR A 238 7.33 16.40 21.67
N HIS A 239 8.43 16.26 20.92
CA HIS A 239 9.11 17.41 20.30
C HIS A 239 8.24 18.07 19.23
N THR A 240 7.60 17.28 18.38
CA THR A 240 6.67 17.74 17.35
C THR A 240 5.48 18.45 17.98
N MET A 241 4.89 17.87 19.02
CA MET A 241 3.77 18.45 19.78
C MET A 241 4.17 19.79 20.40
N THR A 242 5.29 19.84 21.11
CA THR A 242 5.77 21.07 21.77
C THR A 242 5.98 22.19 20.73
N ARG A 243 6.59 21.87 19.59
CA ARG A 243 6.75 22.83 18.50
C ARG A 243 5.40 23.27 17.93
N TYR A 244 4.45 22.36 17.76
CA TYR A 244 3.12 22.68 17.22
C TYR A 244 2.33 23.66 18.08
N ILE A 245 2.31 23.47 19.41
CA ILE A 245 1.55 24.33 20.31
C ILE A 245 2.19 25.71 20.53
N THR A 246 3.47 25.88 20.23
CA THR A 246 4.15 27.19 20.35
C THR A 246 3.81 28.16 19.21
N PHE A 247 3.27 27.67 18.09
CA PHE A 247 2.91 28.53 16.96
C PHE A 247 1.50 29.11 17.12
N GLU A 248 1.42 30.43 17.24
CA GLU A 248 0.14 31.16 17.38
C GLU A 248 -0.84 30.87 16.23
N ALA A 249 -0.33 30.69 15.01
CA ALA A 249 -1.15 30.36 13.84
C ALA A 249 -1.91 29.03 14.00
N ASN A 250 -1.26 28.02 14.60
CA ASN A 250 -1.88 26.72 14.86
C ASN A 250 -2.98 26.83 15.91
N LEU A 251 -2.75 27.59 16.98
CA LEU A 251 -3.77 27.85 18.00
C LEU A 251 -4.99 28.57 17.40
N LYS A 252 -4.78 29.62 16.60
CA LYS A 252 -5.85 30.34 15.89
C LYS A 252 -6.65 29.40 14.99
N LEU A 253 -5.98 28.52 14.24
CA LEU A 253 -6.65 27.53 13.39
C LEU A 253 -7.55 26.61 14.22
N VAL A 254 -7.02 26.01 15.28
CA VAL A 254 -7.77 25.07 16.14
C VAL A 254 -8.95 25.78 16.82
N MET A 255 -8.76 27.02 17.30
CA MET A 255 -9.84 27.83 17.88
C MET A 255 -10.95 28.17 16.88
N ASN A 256 -10.60 28.40 15.62
CA ASN A 256 -11.61 28.58 14.58
C ASN A 256 -12.37 27.28 14.29
N LEU A 257 -11.69 26.13 14.31
CA LEU A 257 -12.33 24.81 14.13
C LEU A 257 -13.27 24.43 15.29
N LEU A 258 -13.03 24.92 16.51
CA LEU A 258 -14.00 24.81 17.62
C LEU A 258 -15.32 25.54 17.35
N ARG A 259 -15.35 26.46 16.38
CA ARG A 259 -16.53 27.21 15.96
C ARG A 259 -17.08 26.73 14.61
N ASP A 260 -16.57 25.62 14.09
CA ASP A 260 -17.03 25.05 12.82
C ASP A 260 -18.52 24.69 12.86
N LYS A 261 -19.21 24.67 11.72
CA LYS A 261 -20.64 24.34 11.67
C LYS A 261 -20.92 22.89 12.08
N SER A 262 -19.94 21.99 11.93
CA SER A 262 -20.07 20.58 12.24
C SER A 262 -19.62 20.26 13.68
N LYS A 263 -20.54 19.71 14.48
CA LYS A 263 -20.24 19.25 15.85
C LYS A 263 -19.12 18.22 15.90
N ASN A 264 -18.98 17.39 14.87
CA ASN A 264 -17.92 16.39 14.81
C ASN A 264 -16.54 17.05 14.59
N ILE A 265 -16.46 18.11 13.78
CA ILE A 265 -15.22 18.89 13.62
C ILE A 265 -14.87 19.58 14.94
N GLN A 266 -15.84 20.21 15.60
CA GLN A 266 -15.64 20.84 16.91
C GLN A 266 -15.10 19.83 17.95
N TYR A 267 -15.65 18.61 17.95
CA TYR A 267 -15.22 17.55 18.85
C TYR A 267 -13.77 17.13 18.63
N GLU A 268 -13.36 16.90 17.36
CA GLU A 268 -11.96 16.56 17.07
C GLU A 268 -11.03 17.76 17.33
N ALA A 269 -11.47 19.00 17.05
CA ALA A 269 -10.73 20.23 17.36
C ALA A 269 -10.47 20.39 18.86
N PHE A 270 -11.45 20.02 19.70
CA PHE A 270 -11.31 20.05 21.15
C PHE A 270 -10.17 19.16 21.66
N HIS A 271 -9.99 17.97 21.08
CA HIS A 271 -8.88 17.09 21.46
C HIS A 271 -7.50 17.65 21.10
N VAL A 272 -7.42 18.49 20.07
CA VAL A 272 -6.20 19.20 19.69
C VAL A 272 -5.99 20.47 20.51
N PHE A 273 -7.08 21.13 20.92
CA PHE A 273 -7.04 22.37 21.71
C PHE A 273 -6.62 22.14 23.16
N LYS A 274 -7.02 21.00 23.73
CA LYS A 274 -6.73 20.62 25.11
C LYS A 274 -5.24 20.41 25.36
#